data_AF-A0AA39K614-F1
#
_entry.id   AF-A0AA39K614-F1
#
_cell.length_a   1.000
_cell.length_b   1.000
_cell.length_c   1.000
_cell.angle_alpha   90.00
_cell.angle_beta   90.00
_cell.angle_gamma   90.00
#
_symmetry.space_group_name_H-M   'P 1'
#
loop_
_entity.id
_entity.type
_entity.pdbx_description
1 polymer ?
#
loop_
_entity_poly.entity_id
_entity_poly.type
_entity_poly.pdbx_seq_one_letter_code
_entity_poly.pdbx_strand_id
1 'polypeptide(L)'
;MVAKIYDPVYFGEAQYFDPFNFLDLFVSRETQAYQHLKCLYGTKVPHFYGHFVAPLPAQCNRTVNIILLEYIHGRDIRDLVPAEKAEEALCSTHKDMLINAALRLYFDIYALGVEQLDMQPRNVILRPRRKDGP
;
A
#
# COMPACT_ATOMS: atom_id res chain seq x y z
N MET A 1 8.88 10.31 0.98
CA MET A 1 8.07 9.74 -0.12
C MET A 1 8.59 8.33 -0.41
N VAL A 2 7.76 7.48 -1.00
CA VAL A 2 8.14 6.13 -1.48
C VAL A 2 7.74 6.00 -2.93
N ALA A 3 8.63 5.44 -3.74
CA ALA A 3 8.35 5.09 -5.12
C ALA A 3 7.99 3.60 -5.20
N LYS A 4 6.79 3.30 -5.69
CA LYS A 4 6.40 1.95 -6.10
C LYS A 4 6.68 1.81 -7.60
N ILE A 5 7.64 0.96 -7.93
CA ILE A 5 8.14 0.78 -9.30
C ILE A 5 7.39 -0.38 -9.95
N TYR A 6 6.82 -0.12 -11.12
CA TYR A 6 6.12 -1.06 -11.97
C TYR A 6 6.98 -1.32 -13.19
N ASP A 7 7.48 -2.53 -13.26
CA ASP A 7 8.46 -2.94 -14.24
C ASP A 7 7.99 -4.22 -14.94
N PRO A 8 7.73 -4.18 -16.26
CA PRO A 8 7.21 -5.33 -16.98
C PRO A 8 8.22 -6.48 -17.04
N VAL A 9 9.52 -6.21 -16.90
CA VAL A 9 10.56 -7.24 -16.96
C VAL A 9 10.57 -8.12 -15.70
N TYR A 10 10.07 -7.62 -14.57
CA TYR A 10 9.96 -8.36 -13.32
C TYR A 10 8.54 -8.87 -13.05
N PHE A 11 7.68 -8.87 -14.06
CA PHE A 11 6.31 -9.34 -13.93
C PHE A 11 6.25 -10.87 -13.98
N GLY A 12 6.07 -11.50 -12.82
CA GLY A 12 6.20 -12.96 -12.64
C GLY A 12 5.19 -13.83 -13.41
N GLU A 13 4.16 -13.23 -14.01
CA GLU A 13 3.12 -13.93 -14.77
C GLU A 13 3.29 -13.81 -16.31
N ALA A 14 4.45 -13.33 -16.77
CA ALA A 14 4.73 -13.12 -18.20
C ALA A 14 4.60 -14.39 -19.08
N GLN A 15 4.53 -15.58 -18.48
CA GLN A 15 4.32 -16.84 -19.17
C GLN A 15 2.86 -17.12 -19.55
N TYR A 16 1.89 -16.45 -18.91
CA TYR A 16 0.46 -16.64 -19.16
C TYR A 16 -0.18 -15.45 -19.89
N PHE A 17 0.41 -14.27 -19.76
CA PHE A 17 -0.15 -13.02 -20.27
C PHE A 17 0.96 -12.08 -20.74
N ASP A 18 0.59 -11.14 -21.62
CA ASP A 18 1.49 -10.04 -22.00
C ASP A 18 1.73 -9.12 -20.79
N PRO A 19 2.96 -9.09 -20.25
CA PRO A 19 3.27 -8.33 -19.04
C PRO A 19 3.10 -6.82 -19.24
N PHE A 20 3.21 -6.31 -20.47
CA PHE A 20 3.07 -4.87 -20.73
C PHE A 20 1.60 -4.43 -20.60
N ASN A 21 0.68 -5.15 -21.23
CA ASN A 21 -0.76 -4.87 -21.14
C ASN A 21 -1.30 -4.97 -19.71
N PHE A 22 -0.84 -5.97 -18.94
CA PHE A 22 -1.25 -6.11 -17.55
C PHE A 22 -0.67 -5.00 -16.67
N LEU A 23 0.58 -4.60 -16.89
CA LEU A 23 1.20 -3.51 -16.15
C LEU A 23 0.37 -2.23 -16.27
N ASP A 24 -0.02 -1.87 -17.49
CA ASP A 24 -0.82 -0.67 -17.75
C ASP A 24 -2.17 -0.74 -17.05
N LEU A 25 -2.81 -1.91 -17.03
CA LEU A 25 -4.05 -2.14 -16.28
C LEU A 25 -3.85 -1.96 -14.77
N PHE A 26 -2.81 -2.54 -14.18
CA PHE A 26 -2.52 -2.43 -12.74
C PHE A 26 -2.20 -0.99 -12.33
N VAL A 27 -1.34 -0.31 -13.09
CA VAL A 27 -0.97 1.10 -12.84
C VAL A 27 -2.18 2.01 -12.98
N SER A 28 -3.01 1.80 -14.00
CA SER A 28 -4.23 2.59 -14.21
C SER A 28 -5.24 2.39 -13.08
N ARG A 29 -5.49 1.13 -12.67
CA ARG A 29 -6.39 0.81 -11.57
C ARG A 29 -5.91 1.38 -10.24
N GLU A 30 -4.63 1.25 -9.93
CA GLU A 30 -4.09 1.78 -8.68
C GLU A 30 -4.10 3.31 -8.65
N THR A 31 -3.77 3.95 -9.77
CA THR A 31 -3.86 5.42 -9.91
C THR A 31 -5.30 5.90 -9.69
N GLN A 32 -6.27 5.25 -10.33
CA GLN A 32 -7.69 5.59 -10.17
C GLN A 32 -8.18 5.33 -8.74
N ALA A 33 -7.76 4.22 -8.12
CA ALA A 33 -8.08 3.91 -6.73
C ALA A 33 -7.59 5.04 -5.81
N TYR A 34 -6.34 5.48 -5.94
CA TYR A 34 -5.86 6.61 -5.14
C TYR A 34 -6.67 7.89 -5.40
N GLN A 35 -7.06 8.19 -6.63
CA GLN A 35 -7.91 9.36 -6.93
C GLN A 35 -9.25 9.31 -6.16
N HIS A 36 -9.89 8.15 -6.09
CA HIS A 36 -11.13 7.96 -5.33
C HIS A 36 -10.93 8.11 -3.82
N LEU A 37 -9.76 7.71 -3.31
CA LEU A 37 -9.42 7.75 -1.88
C LEU A 37 -8.88 9.11 -1.39
N LYS A 38 -8.96 10.16 -2.21
CA LYS A 38 -8.40 11.49 -1.89
C LYS A 38 -8.85 12.06 -0.54
N CYS A 39 -10.10 11.82 -0.14
CA CYS A 39 -10.61 12.28 1.15
C CYS A 39 -9.99 11.57 2.37
N LEU A 40 -9.30 10.45 2.16
CA LEU A 40 -8.64 9.65 3.19
C LEU A 40 -7.13 9.91 3.29
N TYR A 41 -6.57 10.77 2.43
CA TYR A 41 -5.13 11.03 2.37
C TYR A 41 -4.59 11.57 3.70
N GLY A 42 -3.40 11.09 4.09
CA GLY A 42 -2.71 11.51 5.30
C GLY A 42 -3.33 11.01 6.61
N THR A 43 -4.52 10.43 6.56
CA THR A 43 -5.24 9.93 7.74
C THR A 43 -5.29 8.41 7.72
N LYS A 44 -6.00 7.83 6.76
CA LYS A 44 -6.23 6.39 6.62
C LYS A 44 -5.42 5.78 5.47
N VAL A 45 -5.13 6.56 4.43
CA VAL A 45 -4.30 6.12 3.29
C VAL A 45 -3.15 7.11 3.04
N PRO A 46 -2.04 6.66 2.44
CA PRO A 46 -0.94 7.55 2.04
C PRO A 46 -1.41 8.63 1.07
N HIS A 47 -0.81 9.82 1.13
CA HIS A 47 -0.97 10.78 0.02
C HIS A 47 -0.43 10.16 -1.28
N PHE A 48 -1.19 10.29 -2.35
CA PHE A 48 -0.73 9.98 -3.71
C PHE A 48 -0.25 11.26 -4.38
N TYR A 49 1.03 11.27 -4.74
CA TYR A 49 1.67 12.42 -5.37
C TYR A 49 1.60 12.38 -6.90
N GLY A 50 1.37 11.20 -7.48
CA GLY A 50 1.18 11.05 -8.91
C GLY A 50 1.73 9.74 -9.47
N HIS A 51 1.38 9.52 -10.72
CA HIS A 51 1.96 8.52 -11.59
C HIS A 51 2.97 9.20 -12.52
N PHE A 52 4.15 8.61 -12.63
CA PHE A 52 5.27 9.10 -13.42
C PHE A 52 5.81 7.98 -14.30
N VAL A 53 6.44 8.36 -15.41
CA VAL A 53 7.24 7.46 -16.23
C VAL A 53 8.67 7.98 -16.18
N ALA A 54 9.61 7.12 -15.81
CA ALA A 54 11.01 7.50 -15.68
C ALA A 54 11.96 6.46 -16.28
N PRO A 55 13.09 6.88 -16.88
CA PRO A 55 14.12 5.95 -17.31
C PRO A 55 14.85 5.37 -16.09
N LEU A 56 15.29 4.11 -16.20
CA LEU A 56 16.23 3.46 -15.29
C LEU A 56 17.65 3.55 -15.89
N PRO A 57 18.51 4.48 -15.45
CA PRO A 57 19.83 4.67 -16.08
C PRO A 57 20.72 3.45 -16.00
N ALA A 58 20.63 2.70 -14.91
CA ALA A 58 21.36 1.44 -14.71
C ALA A 58 20.93 0.31 -15.65
N GLN A 59 19.83 0.47 -16.40
CA GLN A 59 19.27 -0.56 -17.30
C GLN A 59 19.03 0.01 -18.69
N CYS A 60 20.08 0.60 -19.28
CA CYS A 60 20.05 1.15 -20.65
C CYS A 60 18.93 2.19 -20.87
N ASN A 61 18.60 2.99 -19.85
CA ASN A 61 17.52 3.99 -19.88
C ASN A 61 16.13 3.42 -20.22
N ARG A 62 15.90 2.13 -19.98
CA ARG A 62 14.56 1.56 -20.12
C ARG A 62 13.57 2.26 -19.20
N THR A 63 12.38 2.57 -19.71
CA THR A 63 11.34 3.28 -18.96
C THR A 63 10.54 2.34 -18.06
N VAL A 64 10.18 2.83 -16.88
CA VAL A 64 9.29 2.17 -15.93
C VAL A 64 8.19 3.10 -15.45
N ASN A 65 7.09 2.52 -15.02
CA ASN A 65 5.99 3.24 -14.38
C ASN A 65 6.29 3.39 -12.88
N ILE A 66 6.04 4.57 -12.33
CA ILE A 66 6.28 4.87 -10.92
C ILE A 66 5.04 5.50 -10.32
N ILE A 67 4.54 4.90 -9.23
CA ILE A 67 3.54 5.52 -8.37
C ILE A 67 4.24 6.09 -7.15
N LEU A 68 4.14 7.40 -6.93
CA LEU A 68 4.79 8.10 -5.84
C LEU A 68 3.82 8.35 -4.69
N LEU A 69 4.16 7.87 -3.50
CA LEU A 69 3.29 7.90 -2.31
C LEU A 69 3.97 8.57 -1.11
N GLU A 70 3.17 8.99 -0.14
CA GLU A 70 3.63 9.39 1.20
C GLU A 70 4.46 8.27 1.82
N TYR A 71 5.61 8.62 2.41
CA TYR A 71 6.30 7.69 3.29
C TYR A 71 5.62 7.72 4.67
N ILE A 72 5.03 6.60 5.06
CA ILE A 72 4.36 6.46 6.34
C ILE A 72 5.40 6.06 7.39
N HIS A 73 5.67 6.96 8.32
CA HIS A 73 6.49 6.65 9.48
C HIS A 73 5.69 5.72 10.40
N GLY A 74 6.27 4.60 10.81
CA GLY A 74 5.60 3.62 11.66
C GLY A 74 6.19 2.24 11.49
N ARG A 75 5.47 1.25 12.01
CA ARG A 75 5.74 -0.18 11.78
C ARG A 75 4.48 -0.84 11.24
N ASP A 76 4.66 -1.72 10.28
CA ASP A 76 3.56 -2.56 9.80
C ASP A 76 3.17 -3.60 10.86
N ILE A 77 1.97 -4.17 10.75
CA ILE A 77 1.47 -5.12 11.75
C ILE A 77 2.31 -6.39 11.77
N ARG A 78 2.87 -6.83 10.64
CA ARG A 78 3.74 -8.02 10.57
C ARG A 78 4.99 -7.83 11.43
N ASP A 79 5.61 -6.65 11.37
CA ASP A 79 6.80 -6.35 12.18
C ASP A 79 6.49 -6.20 13.66
N LEU A 80 5.31 -5.68 13.99
CA LEU A 80 4.87 -5.50 15.39
C LEU A 80 4.48 -6.81 16.06
N VAL A 81 3.89 -7.73 15.29
CA VAL A 81 3.32 -8.97 15.78
C VAL A 81 3.81 -10.10 14.86
N PRO A 82 5.07 -10.56 15.03
CA PRO A 82 5.55 -11.73 14.31
C PRO A 82 4.61 -12.91 14.58
N ALA A 83 4.28 -13.68 13.54
CA ALA A 83 3.30 -14.76 13.62
C ALA A 83 3.65 -15.78 14.71
N GLU A 84 4.95 -16.01 14.92
CA GLU A 84 5.50 -16.94 15.90
C GLU A 84 5.29 -16.49 17.35
N LYS A 85 5.03 -15.20 17.56
CA LYS A 85 4.89 -14.58 18.90
C LYS A 85 3.54 -13.92 19.10
N ALA A 86 2.59 -14.09 18.19
CA ALA A 86 1.35 -13.32 18.19
C ALA A 86 0.49 -13.50 19.46
N GLU A 87 0.55 -14.67 20.11
CA GLU A 87 -0.15 -14.92 21.39
C GLU A 87 0.53 -14.28 22.59
N GLU A 88 1.85 -14.19 22.58
CA GLU A 88 2.63 -13.61 23.67
C GLU A 88 2.80 -12.09 23.51
N ALA A 89 2.82 -11.60 22.27
CA ALA A 89 3.14 -10.21 21.92
C ALA A 89 1.99 -9.24 22.18
N LEU A 90 0.74 -9.70 22.13
CA LEU A 90 -0.45 -8.86 22.31
C LEU A 90 -1.52 -9.56 23.15
N CYS A 91 -2.04 -8.85 24.15
CA CYS A 91 -3.25 -9.30 24.84
C CYS A 91 -4.48 -9.22 23.91
N SER A 92 -5.54 -9.97 24.25
CA SER A 92 -6.79 -10.05 23.47
C SER A 92 -7.36 -8.68 23.11
N THR A 93 -7.41 -7.76 24.05
CA THR A 93 -7.92 -6.40 23.83
C THR A 93 -7.16 -5.66 22.72
N HIS A 94 -5.84 -5.77 22.66
CA HIS A 94 -5.06 -5.12 21.60
C HIS A 94 -5.28 -5.79 20.24
N LYS A 95 -5.44 -7.13 20.21
CA LYS A 95 -5.77 -7.85 18.97
C LYS A 95 -7.12 -7.39 18.42
N ASP A 96 -8.14 -7.32 19.27
CA ASP A 96 -9.48 -6.86 18.88
C ASP A 96 -9.45 -5.42 18.36
N MET A 97 -8.68 -4.54 19.00
CA MET A 97 -8.52 -3.15 18.53
C MET A 97 -7.86 -3.08 17.14
N LEU A 98 -6.82 -3.89 16.88
CA LEU A 98 -6.17 -3.94 15.56
C LEU A 98 -7.09 -4.48 14.47
N ILE A 99 -7.79 -5.59 14.74
CA ILE A 99 -8.75 -6.18 13.79
C ILE A 99 -9.86 -5.18 13.49
N ASN A 100 -10.45 -4.56 14.52
CA ASN A 100 -11.49 -3.55 14.34
C ASN A 100 -10.99 -2.34 13.54
N ALA A 101 -9.76 -1.87 13.79
CA ALA A 101 -9.18 -0.77 13.03
C ALA A 101 -8.95 -1.15 11.55
N ALA A 102 -8.43 -2.34 11.27
CA ALA A 102 -8.21 -2.84 9.92
C ALA A 102 -9.52 -3.04 9.14
N LEU A 103 -10.56 -3.59 9.79
CA LEU A 103 -11.89 -3.74 9.19
C LEU A 103 -12.53 -2.38 8.88
N ARG A 104 -12.45 -1.42 9.81
CA ARG A 104 -12.93 -0.05 9.56
C ARG A 104 -12.22 0.57 8.37
N LEU A 105 -10.89 0.49 8.33
CA LEU A 105 -10.08 0.96 7.19
C LEU A 105 -10.54 0.33 5.87
N TYR A 106 -10.74 -0.99 5.84
CA TYR A 106 -11.24 -1.69 4.65
C TYR A 106 -12.62 -1.17 4.21
N PHE A 107 -13.57 -1.05 5.13
CA PHE A 107 -14.91 -0.56 4.80
C PHE A 107 -14.94 0.91 4.40
N ASP A 108 -14.09 1.75 4.98
CA ASP A 108 -13.92 3.15 4.57
C ASP A 108 -13.42 3.25 3.12
N ILE A 109 -12.47 2.39 2.72
CA ILE A 109 -11.96 2.30 1.35
C ILE A 109 -13.05 1.76 0.41
N TYR A 110 -13.74 0.70 0.82
CA TYR A 110 -14.81 0.07 0.04
C TYR A 110 -16.00 1.01 -0.21
N ALA A 111 -16.38 1.81 0.79
CA ALA A 111 -17.44 2.81 0.66
C ALA A 111 -17.16 3.87 -0.41
N LEU A 112 -15.90 4.05 -0.82
CA LEU A 112 -15.48 4.94 -1.89
C LEU A 112 -15.34 4.22 -3.25
N GLY A 113 -15.84 2.99 -3.35
CA GLY A 113 -15.86 2.19 -4.58
C GLY A 113 -14.50 1.57 -4.93
N VAL A 114 -13.60 1.42 -3.96
CA VAL A 114 -12.30 0.78 -4.15
C VAL A 114 -12.27 -0.53 -3.39
N GLU A 115 -11.98 -1.64 -4.07
CA GLU A 115 -11.77 -2.94 -3.44
C GLU A 115 -10.29 -3.13 -3.11
N GLN A 116 -9.93 -3.17 -1.83
CA GLN A 116 -8.56 -3.45 -1.40
C GLN A 116 -8.34 -4.96 -1.29
N LEU A 117 -7.64 -5.51 -2.28
CA LEU A 117 -7.42 -6.95 -2.42
C LEU A 117 -6.24 -7.49 -1.59
N ASP A 118 -5.36 -6.61 -1.06
CA ASP A 118 -4.18 -7.01 -0.28
C ASP A 118 -4.20 -6.45 1.15
N MET A 119 -5.26 -6.74 1.92
CA MET A 119 -5.38 -6.39 3.35
C MET A 119 -4.49 -7.26 4.26
N GLN A 120 -3.25 -7.52 3.85
CA GLN A 120 -2.30 -8.30 4.63
C GLN A 120 -1.61 -7.43 5.70
N PRO A 121 -1.13 -8.01 6.82
CA PRO A 121 -0.54 -7.25 7.93
C PRO A 121 0.61 -6.31 7.53
N ARG A 122 1.38 -6.65 6.49
CA ARG A 122 2.47 -5.80 5.94
C ARG A 122 1.98 -4.48 5.32
N ASN A 123 0.70 -4.39 4.95
CA ASN A 123 0.11 -3.23 4.28
C ASN A 123 -0.70 -2.34 5.24
N VAL A 124 -0.73 -2.69 6.54
CA VAL A 124 -1.37 -1.88 7.58
C VAL A 124 -0.28 -1.35 8.50
N ILE A 125 -0.07 -0.03 8.50
CA ILE A 125 1.00 0.62 9.25
C ILE A 125 0.40 1.36 10.45
N LEU A 126 0.92 1.06 11.65
CA LEU A 126 0.63 1.85 12.83
C LEU A 126 1.59 3.04 12.89
N ARG A 127 1.03 4.25 12.75
CA ARG A 127 1.79 5.49 12.94
C ARG A 127 2.20 5.62 14.43
N PRO A 128 3.40 6.14 14.72
CA PRO A 128 3.78 6.52 16.07
C PRO A 128 2.73 7.48 16.64
N ARG A 129 2.46 7.41 17.94
CA ARG A 129 1.71 8.47 18.62
C ARG A 129 2.42 9.80 18.36
N ARG A 130 1.66 10.81 17.94
CA ARG A 130 2.17 12.18 17.91
C ARG A 130 2.64 12.54 19.32
N LYS A 131 3.88 13.02 19.45
CA LYS A 131 4.41 13.52 20.74
C LYS A 131 3.75 14.83 21.15
N ASP A 132 3.17 15.54 20.18
CA ASP A 132 2.42 16.77 20.38
C ASP A 132 0.95 16.45 20.11
N GLY A 133 0.11 16.48 21.16
CA GLY A 133 -1.34 16.23 21.02
C GLY A 133 -2.05 17.30 20.18
N PRO A 134 -3.33 17.10 19.80
CA PRO A 134 -4.24 15.98 20.06
C PRO A 134 -4.29 14.91 18.95
#